data_AF-X5XCB4-F1
#
_entry.id   AF-X5XCB4-F1
#
_cell.length_a   1.000
_cell.length_b   1.000
_cell.length_c   1.000
_cell.angle_alpha   90.00
_cell.angle_beta   90.00
_cell.angle_gamma   90.00
#
_symmetry.space_group_name_H-M   'P 1'
#
loop_
_entity.id
_entity.type
_entity.pdbx_description
1 polymer ?
#
loop_
_entity_poly.entity_id
_entity_poly.type
_entity_poly.pdbx_seq_one_letter_code
_entity_poly.pdbx_strand_id
1 'polypeptide(L)'
;MRTLIDSDDPLAAEAVDLFVYRIAREIGSLAAAIGGLDTLVFKAGLGQNAQYIRERAGAVAGWFAVNIDHKLNGRGDEVISLAGSDVDVLVIPTDEERAVGIQLLSVRPQALSLVP
;
A
#
# COMPACT_ATOMS: atom_id res chain seq x y z
N MET A 1 12.93 1.98 7.98
CA MET A 1 12.33 3.17 7.33
C MET A 1 12.30 4.37 8.24
N ARG A 2 11.66 4.33 9.42
CA ARG A 2 11.62 5.46 10.37
C ARG A 2 13.02 6.04 10.66
N THR A 3 13.99 5.18 10.98
CA THR A 3 15.40 5.56 11.18
C THR A 3 16.03 6.29 9.99
N LEU A 4 15.64 5.95 8.76
CA LEU A 4 16.18 6.61 7.56
C LEU A 4 15.54 7.98 7.35
N ILE A 5 14.24 8.10 7.60
CA ILE A 5 13.49 9.36 7.46
C ILE A 5 13.95 10.39 8.51
N ASP A 6 14.25 9.94 9.73
CA ASP A 6 14.67 10.81 10.84
C ASP A 6 16.19 11.14 10.80
N SER A 7 16.93 10.69 9.79
CA SER A 7 18.38 10.87 9.68
C SER A 7 18.75 12.05 8.77
N ASP A 8 19.74 12.83 9.19
CA ASP A 8 20.34 13.90 8.37
C ASP A 8 21.44 13.39 7.42
N ASP A 9 21.75 12.08 7.45
CA ASP A 9 22.73 11.47 6.54
C ASP A 9 22.21 11.50 5.09
N PRO A 10 22.95 12.10 4.13
CA PRO A 10 22.57 12.12 2.71
C PRO A 10 22.29 10.71 2.13
N LEU A 11 23.00 9.68 2.61
CA LEU A 11 22.78 8.30 2.16
C LEU A 11 21.44 7.73 2.64
N ALA A 12 20.92 8.21 3.78
CA ALA A 12 19.60 7.82 4.26
C ALA A 12 18.51 8.41 3.35
N ALA A 13 18.66 9.67 2.94
CA ALA A 13 17.77 10.30 1.96
C ALA A 13 17.80 9.56 0.61
N GLU A 14 18.99 9.24 0.10
CA GLU A 14 19.16 8.48 -1.15
C GLU A 14 18.49 7.10 -1.07
N ALA A 15 18.62 6.40 0.06
CA ALA A 15 17.96 5.11 0.26
C ALA A 15 16.43 5.21 0.22
N VAL A 16 15.86 6.29 0.80
CA VAL A 16 14.41 6.55 0.75
C VAL A 16 13.98 6.90 -0.68
N ASP A 17 14.78 7.69 -1.40
CA ASP A 17 14.49 8.05 -2.79
C ASP A 17 14.50 6.83 -3.70
N LEU A 18 15.49 5.94 -3.54
CA LEU A 18 15.54 4.67 -4.26
C LEU A 18 14.31 3.79 -3.95
N PHE A 19 13.87 3.78 -2.68
CA PHE A 19 12.68 3.05 -2.27
C PHE A 19 11.42 3.60 -2.95
N VAL A 20 11.21 4.92 -2.95
CA VAL A 20 10.08 5.58 -3.63
C VAL A 20 10.13 5.35 -5.14
N TYR A 21 11.32 5.43 -5.74
CA TYR A 21 11.51 5.13 -7.16
C TYR A 21 11.09 3.70 -7.52
N ARG A 22 11.44 2.71 -6.68
CA ARG A 22 11.00 1.33 -6.88
C ARG A 22 9.48 1.19 -6.78
N ILE A 23 8.83 1.86 -5.83
CA ILE A 23 7.36 1.89 -5.75
C ILE A 23 6.77 2.42 -7.07
N ALA A 24 7.27 3.54 -7.59
CA ALA A 24 6.80 4.12 -8.84
C ALA A 24 6.91 3.14 -10.02
N ARG A 25 8.03 2.42 -10.10
CA ARG A 25 8.26 1.40 -11.13
C ARG A 25 7.27 0.25 -11.02
N GLU A 26 6.99 -0.25 -9.83
CA GLU A 26 6.04 -1.33 -9.62
C GLU A 26 4.61 -0.89 -9.94
N ILE A 27 4.19 0.31 -9.52
CA ILE A 27 2.89 0.89 -9.87
C ILE A 27 2.77 0.99 -11.40
N GLY A 28 3.75 1.59 -12.07
CA GLY A 28 3.76 1.73 -13.52
C GLY A 28 3.69 0.40 -14.26
N SER A 29 4.48 -0.59 -13.82
CA SER A 29 4.51 -1.93 -14.40
C SER A 29 3.16 -2.63 -14.29
N LEU A 30 2.57 -2.65 -13.09
CA LEU A 30 1.31 -3.33 -12.84
C LEU A 30 0.14 -2.63 -13.52
N ALA A 31 0.06 -1.30 -13.46
CA ALA A 31 -0.99 -0.53 -14.11
C ALA A 31 -0.94 -0.70 -15.64
N ALA A 32 0.26 -0.72 -16.24
CA ALA A 32 0.41 -1.02 -17.66
C ALA A 32 -0.04 -2.45 -18.01
N ALA A 33 0.25 -3.43 -17.14
CA ALA A 33 -0.13 -4.82 -17.35
C ALA A 33 -1.64 -5.06 -17.23
N ILE A 34 -2.34 -4.35 -16.34
CA ILE A 34 -3.79 -4.50 -16.12
C ILE A 34 -4.66 -3.49 -16.88
N GLY A 35 -4.05 -2.52 -17.58
CA GLY A 35 -4.73 -1.57 -18.46
C GLY A 35 -5.25 -0.30 -17.79
N GLY A 36 -4.85 -0.01 -16.55
CA GLY A 36 -5.31 1.16 -15.80
C GLY A 36 -5.08 1.03 -14.30
N LEU A 37 -5.61 1.99 -13.55
CA LEU A 37 -5.56 2.03 -12.09
C LEU A 37 -6.83 2.71 -11.56
N ASP A 38 -7.72 1.96 -10.92
CA ASP A 38 -8.92 2.53 -10.25
C ASP A 38 -8.65 2.88 -8.79
N THR A 39 -7.76 2.11 -8.14
CA THR A 39 -7.48 2.27 -6.71
C THR A 39 -6.04 1.89 -6.38
N LEU A 40 -5.37 2.72 -5.59
CA LEU A 40 -4.08 2.45 -4.97
C LEU A 40 -4.26 2.18 -3.47
N VAL A 41 -3.91 0.98 -3.02
CA VAL A 41 -4.09 0.57 -1.60
C VAL A 41 -2.74 0.42 -0.90
N PHE A 42 -2.52 1.22 0.14
CA PHE A 42 -1.41 1.06 1.07
C PHE A 42 -1.81 0.11 2.21
N LYS A 43 -1.01 -0.95 2.38
CA LYS A 43 -1.23 -1.99 3.39
C LYS A 43 0.07 -2.34 4.12
N ALA A 44 -0.03 -3.23 5.10
CA ALA A 44 1.05 -3.66 5.99
C ALA A 44 1.74 -2.52 6.75
N GLY A 45 2.72 -2.86 7.58
CA GLY A 45 3.31 -1.91 8.54
C GLY A 45 3.85 -0.62 7.90
N LEU A 46 4.52 -0.71 6.74
CA LEU A 46 5.10 0.46 6.08
C LEU A 46 4.03 1.31 5.39
N GLY A 47 3.11 0.67 4.67
CA GLY A 47 1.99 1.37 4.02
C GLY A 47 1.03 2.03 5.01
N GLN A 48 0.81 1.44 6.18
CA GLN A 48 -0.11 1.97 7.19
C GLN A 48 0.52 3.07 8.05
N ASN A 49 1.80 2.95 8.42
CA ASN A 49 2.40 3.83 9.42
C ASN A 49 3.28 4.94 8.84
N ALA A 50 3.75 4.83 7.60
CA ALA A 50 4.67 5.80 7.02
C ALA A 50 3.93 6.82 6.12
N GLN A 51 3.28 7.81 6.74
CA GLN A 51 2.60 8.92 6.04
C GLN A 51 3.49 9.54 4.95
N TYR A 52 4.75 9.85 5.30
CA TYR A 52 5.73 10.44 4.39
C TYR A 52 5.96 9.58 3.14
N ILE A 53 5.99 8.25 3.29
CA ILE A 53 6.18 7.34 2.15
C ILE A 53 4.93 7.32 1.27
N ARG A 54 3.72 7.33 1.85
CA ARG A 54 2.49 7.40 1.06
C ARG A 54 2.42 8.69 0.24
N GLU A 55 2.77 9.82 0.84
CA GLU A 55 2.87 11.11 0.16
C GLU A 55 3.83 11.07 -1.04
N ARG A 56 5.05 10.59 -0.81
CA ARG A 56 6.08 10.49 -1.84
C ARG A 56 5.66 9.53 -2.96
N ALA A 57 5.07 8.39 -2.60
CA ALA A 57 4.56 7.40 -3.56
C ALA A 57 3.38 7.93 -4.38
N GLY A 58 2.45 8.64 -3.75
CA GLY A 58 1.33 9.28 -4.44
C GLY A 58 1.80 10.35 -5.42
N ALA A 59 2.75 11.19 -5.01
CA ALA A 59 3.31 12.24 -5.86
C ALA A 59 3.95 11.67 -7.14
N VAL A 60 4.75 10.60 -7.03
CA VAL A 60 5.37 9.97 -8.22
C VAL A 60 4.37 9.17 -9.08
N ALA A 61 3.19 8.85 -8.54
CA ALA A 61 2.10 8.20 -9.26
C ALA A 61 1.05 9.20 -9.81
N GLY A 62 1.27 10.52 -9.66
CA GLY A 62 0.32 11.55 -10.08
C GLY A 62 -0.01 11.55 -11.58
N TRP A 63 0.85 10.96 -12.42
CA TRP A 63 0.59 10.75 -13.85
C TRP A 63 -0.53 9.73 -14.13
N PHE A 64 -0.93 8.93 -13.13
CA PHE A 64 -2.15 8.13 -13.11
C PHE A 64 -3.31 8.81 -12.37
N ALA A 65 -3.28 10.13 -12.20
CA ALA A 65 -4.29 10.87 -11.43
C ALA A 65 -4.40 10.43 -9.95
N VAL A 66 -3.34 9.84 -9.39
CA VAL A 66 -3.24 9.58 -7.95
C VAL A 66 -3.03 10.90 -7.22
N ASN A 67 -4.05 11.31 -6.47
CA ASN A 67 -4.08 12.59 -5.76
C ASN A 67 -4.39 12.38 -4.29
N ILE A 68 -3.40 12.57 -3.41
CA ILE A 68 -3.55 12.36 -1.96
C ILE A 68 -3.90 13.67 -1.26
N ASP A 69 -4.94 13.65 -0.41
CA ASP A 69 -5.21 14.72 0.54
C ASP A 69 -4.26 14.61 1.74
N HIS A 70 -3.37 15.60 1.88
CA HIS A 70 -2.37 15.64 2.96
C HIS A 70 -2.98 15.64 4.37
N LYS A 71 -4.18 16.21 4.57
CA LYS A 71 -4.85 16.24 5.88
C LYS A 71 -5.41 14.87 6.21
N LEU A 72 -6.08 14.21 5.26
CA LEU A 72 -6.59 12.84 5.44
C LEU A 72 -5.44 11.87 5.70
N ASN A 73 -4.37 11.98 4.89
CA ASN A 73 -3.18 11.18 5.05
C ASN A 73 -2.49 11.39 6.41
N GLY A 74 -2.45 12.64 6.89
CA GLY A 74 -1.86 13.00 8.19
C GLY A 74 -2.66 12.54 9.40
N ARG A 75 -3.98 12.42 9.28
CA ARG A 75 -4.82 11.80 10.31
C ARG A 75 -4.73 10.27 10.31
N GLY A 76 -4.26 9.68 9.20
CA GLY A 76 -4.26 8.24 9.00
C GLY A 76 -5.65 7.68 8.70
N ASP A 77 -6.49 8.46 8.00
CA ASP A 77 -7.81 8.04 7.58
C ASP A 77 -7.72 6.87 6.57
N GLU A 78 -8.80 6.08 6.47
CA GLU A 78 -8.84 4.93 5.55
C GLU A 78 -8.84 5.37 4.08
N VAL A 79 -9.57 6.43 3.74
CA VAL A 79 -9.57 7.04 2.41
C VAL A 79 -8.74 8.31 2.49
N ILE A 80 -7.70 8.38 1.66
CA ILE A 80 -6.75 9.51 1.62
C ILE A 80 -6.67 10.16 0.24
N SER A 81 -7.49 9.77 -0.73
CA SER A 81 -7.62 10.48 -2.00
C SER A 81 -8.28 11.86 -1.80
N LEU A 82 -7.96 12.82 -2.68
CA LEU A 82 -8.71 14.07 -2.78
C LEU A 82 -10.15 13.79 -3.23
N ALA A 83 -11.09 14.60 -2.75
CA ALA A 83 -12.48 14.51 -3.17
C ALA A 83 -12.62 14.69 -4.70
N GLY A 84 -13.28 13.73 -5.37
CA GLY A 84 -13.45 13.74 -6.82
C GLY A 84 -12.22 13.28 -7.62
N SER A 85 -11.23 12.66 -6.98
CA SER A 85 -10.11 12.01 -7.66
C SER A 85 -10.62 10.84 -8.51
N ASP A 86 -10.08 10.69 -9.73
CA ASP A 86 -10.38 9.55 -10.62
C ASP A 86 -9.83 8.23 -10.07
N VAL A 87 -8.78 8.31 -9.24
CA VAL A 87 -8.17 7.16 -8.55
C VAL A 87 -8.36 7.30 -7.05
N ASP A 88 -8.94 6.27 -6.45
CA ASP A 88 -9.06 6.16 -5.00
C ASP A 88 -7.72 5.79 -4.37
N VAL A 89 -7.41 6.39 -3.22
CA VAL A 89 -6.21 6.05 -2.46
C VAL A 89 -6.60 5.64 -1.06
N LEU A 90 -6.30 4.39 -0.70
CA LEU A 90 -6.76 3.77 0.54
C LEU A 90 -5.58 3.37 1.44
N VAL A 91 -5.80 3.41 2.75
CA VAL A 91 -4.91 2.86 3.77
C VAL A 91 -5.68 1.79 4.53
N ILE A 92 -5.41 0.53 4.21
CA ILE A 92 -6.18 -0.61 4.74
C ILE A 92 -5.31 -1.44 5.70
N PRO A 93 -5.75 -1.61 6.96
CA PRO A 93 -5.16 -2.58 7.88
C PRO A 93 -5.09 -3.98 7.26
N THR A 94 -3.98 -4.67 7.42
CA THR A 94 -3.85 -6.07 7.02
C THR A 94 -3.98 -6.91 8.28
N ASP A 95 -4.87 -7.89 8.25
CA ASP A 95 -4.97 -8.94 9.27
C ASP A 95 -4.58 -10.26 8.62
N GLU A 96 -3.27 -10.54 8.67
CA GLU A 96 -2.67 -11.71 8.00
C GLU A 96 -3.12 -13.00 8.69
N GLU A 97 -3.22 -12.98 10.02
CA GLU A 97 -3.65 -14.09 10.86
C GLU A 97 -5.08 -14.50 10.54
N ARG A 98 -6.00 -13.54 10.42
CA ARG A 98 -7.38 -13.81 10.01
C ARG A 98 -7.45 -14.34 8.60
N ALA A 99 -6.67 -13.79 7.65
CA ALA A 99 -6.64 -14.27 6.27
C ALA A 99 -6.22 -15.76 6.21
N VAL A 100 -5.17 -16.13 6.95
CA VAL A 100 -4.74 -17.53 7.09
C VAL A 100 -5.81 -18.37 7.78
N GLY A 101 -6.43 -17.88 8.86
CA GLY A 101 -7.48 -18.60 9.57
C GLY A 101 -8.69 -18.92 8.68
N ILE A 102 -9.15 -17.96 7.87
CA ILE A 102 -10.21 -18.16 6.88
C ILE A 102 -9.79 -19.19 5.83
N GLN A 103 -8.56 -19.09 5.32
CA GLN A 103 -8.04 -20.04 4.33
C GLN A 103 -8.03 -21.47 4.89
N LEU A 104 -7.55 -21.67 6.13
CA LEU A 104 -7.53 -22.97 6.81
C LEU A 104 -8.94 -23.56 6.99
N LEU A 105 -9.93 -22.74 7.37
CA LEU A 105 -11.32 -23.20 7.51
C LEU A 105 -11.98 -23.55 6.18
N SER A 106 -11.54 -22.92 5.08
CA SER A 106 -12.05 -23.20 3.73
C SER A 106 -11.53 -24.54 3.16
N VAL A 107 -10.35 -24.98 3.59
CA VAL A 107 -9.77 -26.27 3.23
C VAL A 107 -10.34 -27.34 4.17
N ARG A 108 -11.53 -27.84 3.87
CA ARG A 108 -12.08 -29.03 4.54
C ARG A 108 -11.18 -30.24 4.22
N PRO A 109 -10.67 -31.00 5.22
CA PRO A 109 -10.03 -32.27 4.93
C PRO A 109 -11.07 -33.21 4.30
N GLN A 110 -10.87 -33.64 3.06
CA GLN A 110 -11.64 -34.73 2.45
C GLN A 110 -11.47 -36.05 3.23
N ALA A 111 -10.53 -36.12 4.18
CA ALA A 111 -10.14 -37.33 4.90
C ALA A 111 -10.93 -37.63 6.18
N LEU A 112 -11.99 -36.90 6.52
CA LEU A 112 -12.83 -37.20 7.70
C LEU A 112 -14.13 -37.98 7.37
N SER A 113 -14.34 -38.39 6.12
CA SER A 113 -15.45 -39.30 5.75
C SER A 113 -15.06 -40.77 5.68
N LEU A 114 -13.90 -41.15 6.22
CA LEU A 114 -13.42 -42.55 6.27
C LEU A 114 -13.20 -42.98 7.72
N VAL A 115 -14.26 -42.96 8.53
CA VAL A 115 -14.39 -43.86 9.67
C VAL A 115 -15.82 -44.42 9.62
N PRO A 116 -16.00 -45.75 9.49
CA PRO A 116 -17.31 -46.39 9.44
C PRO A 116 -18.07 -46.30 10.76
#